data_AF-A0A832FK40-F1
#
_entry.id   AF-A0A832FK40-F1
#
_cell.length_a   1.000
_cell.length_b   1.000
_cell.length_c   1.000
_cell.angle_alpha   90.00
_cell.angle_beta   90.00
_cell.angle_gamma   90.00
#
_symmetry.space_group_name_H-M   'P 1'
#
loop_
_entity.id
_entity.type
_entity.pdbx_description
1 polymer ?
#
loop_
_entity_poly.entity_id
_entity_poly.type
_entity_poly.pdbx_seq_one_letter_code
_entity_poly.pdbx_strand_id
1 'polypeptide(L)'
;MDYKVTLEVPIIVRDIKTGEDAIKVAMSNVNKKLRENKLEYVKVEIGMSQCPRCGDYFESSFFVGDVSLVGIYLTVDVFNAENIKHAENIAKSVVGKALKDVPFKTFEIKEKVEKIRKKRR
;
A
#
# COMPACT_ATOMS: atom_id res chain seq x y z
N MET A 1 -8.26 -18.30 -9.01
CA MET A 1 -7.69 -17.23 -9.84
C MET A 1 -6.67 -16.45 -9.03
N ASP A 2 -5.66 -15.90 -9.69
CA ASP A 2 -4.61 -15.13 -9.03
C ASP A 2 -4.86 -13.64 -9.25
N TYR A 3 -4.64 -12.85 -8.22
CA TYR A 3 -4.87 -11.41 -8.26
C TYR A 3 -3.68 -10.66 -7.67
N LYS A 4 -3.53 -9.42 -8.11
CA LYS A 4 -2.73 -8.40 -7.45
C LYS A 4 -3.70 -7.40 -6.84
N VAL A 5 -3.69 -7.30 -5.52
CA VAL A 5 -4.58 -6.42 -4.75
C VAL A 5 -3.74 -5.30 -4.16
N THR A 6 -4.13 -4.07 -4.44
CA THR A 6 -3.49 -2.86 -3.89
C THR A 6 -4.43 -2.21 -2.88
N LEU A 7 -3.97 -2.12 -1.64
CA LEU A 7 -4.65 -1.38 -0.58
C LEU A 7 -3.97 -0.02 -0.39
N GLU A 8 -4.76 1.00 -0.12
CA GLU A 8 -4.29 2.32 0.28
C GLU A 8 -4.48 2.49 1.79
N VAL A 9 -3.43 2.91 2.48
CA VAL A 9 -3.42 3.18 3.92
C VAL A 9 -2.92 4.61 4.22
N PRO A 10 -3.59 5.36 5.10
CA PRO A 10 -3.08 6.62 5.60
C PRO A 10 -2.17 6.41 6.81
N ILE A 11 -0.97 7.00 6.78
CA ILE A 11 -0.01 6.98 7.87
C ILE A 11 0.18 8.40 8.40
N ILE A 12 -0.10 8.60 9.68
CA ILE A 12 0.18 9.87 10.36
C ILE A 12 1.61 9.83 10.89
N VAL A 13 2.37 10.86 10.59
CA VAL A 13 3.73 11.06 11.10
C VAL A 13 3.81 12.40 11.82
N ARG A 14 4.50 12.45 12.95
CA ARG A 14 4.64 13.65 13.80
C ARG A 14 6.11 14.01 13.95
N ASP A 15 6.36 15.27 14.30
CA ASP A 15 7.68 15.84 14.51
C ASP A 15 8.51 15.94 13.20
N ILE A 16 7.83 16.29 12.10
CA ILE A 16 8.43 16.37 10.76
C ILE A 16 8.62 17.84 10.36
N LYS A 17 9.66 18.10 9.54
CA LYS A 17 9.93 19.43 8.96
C LYS A 17 9.57 19.55 7.48
N THR A 18 9.56 18.44 6.73
CA THR A 18 9.33 18.42 5.28
C THR A 18 8.46 17.25 4.84
N GLY A 19 7.72 17.41 3.74
CA GLY A 19 6.92 16.33 3.15
C GLY A 19 7.75 15.09 2.77
N GLU A 20 9.00 15.29 2.34
CA GLU A 20 9.93 14.19 2.00
C GLU A 20 10.36 13.39 3.23
N ASP A 21 10.64 14.07 4.35
CA ASP A 21 10.99 13.39 5.60
C ASP A 21 9.82 12.57 6.14
N ALA A 22 8.59 13.10 6.02
CA ALA A 22 7.39 12.34 6.35
C ALA A 22 7.29 11.05 5.52
N ILE A 23 7.53 11.12 4.21
CA ILE A 23 7.48 9.96 3.33
C ILE A 23 8.51 8.91 3.78
N LYS A 24 9.76 9.32 4.01
CA LYS A 24 10.84 8.40 4.46
C LYS A 24 10.47 7.71 5.77
N VAL A 25 9.97 8.48 6.75
CA VAL A 25 9.57 7.94 8.06
C VAL A 25 8.35 7.02 7.93
N ALA A 26 7.33 7.41 7.17
CA ALA A 26 6.13 6.59 6.95
C ALA A 26 6.49 5.26 6.29
N MET A 27 7.27 5.30 5.21
CA MET A 27 7.74 4.10 4.50
C MET A 27 8.56 3.19 5.42
N SER A 28 9.46 3.75 6.22
CA SER A 28 10.28 2.99 7.18
C SER A 28 9.41 2.30 8.24
N ASN A 29 8.45 3.04 8.81
CA ASN A 29 7.52 2.52 9.83
C ASN A 29 6.64 1.39 9.30
N VAL A 30 6.08 1.55 8.09
CA VAL A 30 5.27 0.50 7.45
C VAL A 30 6.11 -0.72 7.15
N ASN A 31 7.29 -0.56 6.54
CA ASN A 31 8.18 -1.68 6.25
C ASN A 31 8.63 -2.41 7.53
N LYS A 32 8.87 -1.69 8.63
CA LYS A 32 9.20 -2.28 9.93
C LYS A 32 8.04 -3.14 10.44
N LYS A 33 6.81 -2.62 10.45
CA LYS A 33 5.62 -3.39 10.88
C LYS A 33 5.38 -4.63 10.02
N LEU A 34 5.61 -4.54 8.71
CA LEU A 34 5.50 -5.69 7.81
C LEU A 34 6.57 -6.75 8.11
N ARG A 35 7.83 -6.35 8.29
CA ARG A 35 8.93 -7.25 8.70
C ARG A 35 8.63 -7.98 10.01
N GLU A 36 8.17 -7.27 11.03
CA GLU A 36 7.82 -7.85 12.34
C GLU A 36 6.72 -8.93 12.23
N ASN A 37 5.92 -8.89 11.16
CA ASN A 37 4.84 -9.83 10.88
C ASN A 37 5.18 -10.82 9.74
N LYS A 38 6.43 -10.89 9.28
CA LYS A 38 6.89 -11.77 8.19
C LYS A 38 6.18 -11.48 6.85
N LEU A 39 5.92 -10.21 6.57
CA LEU A 39 5.20 -9.72 5.38
C LEU A 39 6.09 -8.92 4.42
N GLU A 40 7.39 -9.21 4.36
CA GLU A 40 8.36 -8.50 3.48
C GLU A 40 8.07 -8.64 1.99
N TYR A 41 7.24 -9.62 1.60
CA TYR A 41 6.80 -9.81 0.22
C TYR A 41 5.71 -8.80 -0.21
N VAL A 42 5.11 -8.06 0.74
CA VAL A 42 4.16 -6.99 0.43
C VAL A 42 4.93 -5.81 -0.13
N LYS A 43 4.61 -5.42 -1.37
CA LYS A 43 5.25 -4.27 -2.01
C LYS A 43 4.67 -2.98 -1.44
N VAL A 44 5.55 -2.09 -0.96
CA VAL A 44 5.20 -0.80 -0.36
C VAL A 44 5.61 0.31 -1.32
N GLU A 45 4.66 1.19 -1.66
CA GLU A 45 4.89 2.33 -2.55
C GLU A 45 4.20 3.58 -2.01
N ILE A 46 4.72 4.77 -2.35
CA ILE A 46 4.04 6.02 -2.03
C ILE A 46 2.74 6.12 -2.85
N GLY A 47 1.66 6.53 -2.19
CA GLY A 47 0.37 6.77 -2.83
C GLY A 47 0.39 8.04 -3.68
N MET A 48 -0.59 8.20 -4.57
CA MET A 48 -0.74 9.39 -5.40
C MET A 48 -2.10 10.04 -5.13
N SER A 49 -2.08 11.33 -4.83
CA SER A 49 -3.27 12.14 -4.60
C SER A 49 -3.50 13.06 -5.79
N GLN A 50 -4.76 13.34 -6.09
CA GLN A 50 -5.13 14.28 -7.14
C GLN A 50 -5.45 15.65 -6.54
N CYS A 51 -4.85 16.70 -7.08
CA CYS A 51 -5.12 18.07 -6.66
C CYS A 51 -6.57 18.42 -7.02
N PRO A 52 -7.44 18.76 -6.05
CA PRO A 52 -8.84 19.05 -6.33
C PRO A 52 -9.04 20.35 -7.12
N ARG A 53 -7.98 21.16 -7.28
CA ARG A 53 -8.03 22.45 -7.98
C ARG A 53 -7.62 22.37 -9.44
N CYS A 54 -6.50 21.71 -9.75
CA CYS A 54 -5.97 21.62 -11.12
C CYS A 54 -6.05 20.21 -11.72
N GLY A 55 -6.29 19.19 -10.90
CA GLY A 55 -6.35 17.79 -11.36
C GLY A 55 -5.00 17.09 -11.48
N ASP A 56 -3.87 17.77 -11.21
CA ASP A 56 -2.54 17.17 -11.23
C ASP A 56 -2.36 16.15 -10.12
N TYR A 57 -1.56 15.13 -10.38
CA TYR A 57 -1.19 14.13 -9.37
C TYR A 57 0.09 14.54 -8.64
N PHE A 58 0.13 14.26 -7.35
CA PHE A 58 1.30 14.45 -6.50
C PHE A 58 1.41 13.31 -5.49
N GLU A 59 2.61 13.10 -4.95
CA GLU A 59 2.82 12.12 -3.88
C GLU A 59 1.93 12.45 -2.68
N SER A 60 1.22 11.43 -2.17
CA SER A 60 0.24 11.61 -1.09
C SER A 60 0.95 11.92 0.23
N SER A 61 1.41 13.15 0.41
CA SER A 61 2.04 13.67 1.62
C SER A 61 1.51 15.06 1.90
N PHE A 62 0.73 15.19 2.97
CA PHE A 62 0.05 16.41 3.34
C PHE A 62 0.57 16.90 4.69
N PHE A 63 1.31 18.00 4.68
CA PHE A 63 1.99 18.54 5.85
C PHE A 63 1.25 19.75 6.43
N VAL A 64 0.94 19.72 7.73
CA VAL A 64 0.28 20.80 8.48
C VAL A 64 0.91 20.90 9.87
N GLY A 65 1.45 22.07 10.23
CA GLY A 65 2.23 22.21 11.46
C GLY A 65 3.45 21.29 11.41
N ASP A 66 3.68 20.48 12.44
CA ASP A 66 4.75 19.46 12.48
C ASP A 66 4.22 18.03 12.23
N VAL A 67 3.04 17.90 11.59
CA VAL A 67 2.35 16.63 11.34
C VAL A 67 2.15 16.43 9.85
N SER A 68 2.34 15.19 9.37
CA SER A 68 2.06 14.81 7.99
C SER A 68 1.12 13.61 7.92
N LEU A 69 0.20 13.65 6.94
CA LEU A 69 -0.59 12.51 6.51
C LEU A 69 -0.02 11.96 5.20
N VAL A 70 0.45 10.71 5.23
CA VAL A 70 1.07 10.05 4.07
C VAL A 70 0.21 8.89 3.60
N GLY A 71 -0.25 8.93 2.35
CA GLY A 71 -0.93 7.82 1.69
C GLY A 71 0.10 6.80 1.16
N ILE A 72 -0.07 5.53 1.51
CA ILE A 72 0.83 4.44 1.08
C ILE A 72 0.02 3.34 0.40
N TYR A 73 0.55 2.84 -0.72
CA TYR A 73 0.04 1.66 -1.40
C TYR A 73 0.75 0.40 -0.91
N LEU A 74 -0.06 -0.61 -0.57
CA LEU A 74 0.36 -1.94 -0.15
C LEU A 74 -0.17 -2.95 -1.14
N THR A 75 0.72 -3.48 -1.96
CA THR A 75 0.38 -4.43 -3.01
C THR A 75 0.68 -5.85 -2.56
N VAL A 76 -0.35 -6.69 -2.58
CA VAL A 76 -0.30 -8.11 -2.22
C VAL A 76 -0.63 -8.95 -3.44
N ASP A 77 0.24 -9.92 -3.72
CA ASP A 77 -0.06 -10.98 -4.67
C ASP A 77 -0.89 -12.07 -3.97
N VAL A 78 -2.14 -12.22 -4.37
CA VAL A 78 -3.08 -13.22 -3.82
C VAL A 78 -3.22 -14.37 -4.80
N PHE A 79 -2.94 -15.57 -4.33
CA PHE A 79 -3.01 -16.79 -5.14
C PHE A 79 -4.26 -17.60 -4.80
N ASN A 80 -4.82 -18.30 -5.80
CA ASN A 80 -5.93 -19.24 -5.63
C ASN A 80 -7.20 -18.65 -4.97
N ALA A 81 -7.55 -17.39 -5.24
CA ALA A 81 -8.81 -16.82 -4.79
C ALA A 81 -10.00 -17.29 -5.65
N GLU A 82 -11.18 -17.43 -5.02
CA GLU A 82 -12.42 -17.86 -5.70
C GLU A 82 -12.99 -16.76 -6.62
N ASN A 83 -12.85 -15.50 -6.22
CA ASN A 83 -13.34 -14.32 -6.93
C ASN A 83 -12.63 -13.06 -6.41
N ILE A 84 -12.90 -11.92 -7.05
CA ILE A 84 -12.34 -10.61 -6.68
C ILE A 84 -12.57 -10.27 -5.20
N LYS A 85 -13.78 -10.57 -4.67
CA LYS A 85 -14.12 -10.25 -3.27
C LYS A 85 -13.34 -11.10 -2.28
N HIS A 86 -13.16 -12.38 -2.58
CA HIS A 86 -12.32 -13.27 -1.80
C HIS A 86 -10.85 -12.78 -1.81
N ALA A 87 -10.34 -12.37 -2.97
CA ALA A 87 -8.98 -11.82 -3.07
C ALA A 87 -8.79 -10.54 -2.22
N GLU A 88 -9.77 -9.64 -2.27
CA GLU A 88 -9.81 -8.43 -1.44
C GLU A 88 -9.73 -8.78 0.06
N ASN A 89 -10.54 -9.73 0.51
CA ASN A 89 -10.59 -10.16 1.90
C ASN A 89 -9.27 -10.82 2.35
N ILE A 90 -8.64 -11.63 1.50
CA ILE A 90 -7.32 -12.21 1.77
C ILE A 90 -6.29 -11.09 1.96
N ALA A 91 -6.21 -10.14 1.03
CA ALA A 91 -5.25 -9.04 1.12
C ALA A 91 -5.44 -8.19 2.38
N LYS A 92 -6.69 -7.85 2.72
CA LYS A 92 -7.02 -7.13 3.96
C LYS A 92 -6.64 -7.92 5.22
N SER A 93 -6.88 -9.23 5.22
CA SER A 93 -6.49 -10.12 6.34
C SER A 93 -4.98 -10.23 6.50
N VAL A 94 -4.23 -10.30 5.39
CA VAL A 94 -2.77 -10.34 5.39
C VAL A 94 -2.19 -9.06 5.98
N VAL A 95 -2.55 -7.90 5.42
CA VAL A 95 -1.98 -6.60 5.82
C VAL A 95 -2.50 -6.16 7.19
N GLY A 96 -3.78 -6.42 7.50
CA GLY A 96 -4.41 -6.03 8.75
C GLY A 96 -3.75 -6.62 10.00
N LYS A 97 -3.06 -7.77 9.88
CA LYS A 97 -2.26 -8.33 10.99
C LYS A 97 -1.12 -7.40 11.41
N ALA A 98 -0.46 -6.75 10.45
CA ALA A 98 0.64 -5.82 10.69
C ALA A 98 0.17 -4.39 11.00
N LEU A 99 -0.99 -3.99 10.50
CA LEU A 99 -1.52 -2.63 10.58
C LEU A 99 -2.89 -2.58 11.27
N LYS A 100 -2.97 -3.15 12.50
CA LYS A 100 -4.24 -3.36 13.22
C LYS A 100 -5.12 -2.11 13.37
N ASP A 101 -4.51 -0.96 13.64
CA ASP A 101 -5.24 0.28 13.96
C ASP A 101 -5.22 1.30 12.81
N VAL A 102 -4.84 0.86 11.61
CA VAL A 102 -4.76 1.74 10.43
C VAL A 102 -5.94 1.41 9.50
N PRO A 103 -6.79 2.39 9.16
CA PRO A 103 -7.85 2.15 8.17
C PRO A 103 -7.22 1.88 6.80
N PHE A 104 -7.79 0.95 6.04
CA PHE A 104 -7.37 0.68 4.66
C PHE A 104 -8.56 0.76 3.71
N LYS A 105 -8.30 1.26 2.50
CA LYS A 105 -9.24 1.26 1.38
C LYS A 105 -8.67 0.41 0.25
N THR A 106 -9.53 -0.30 -0.47
CA THR A 106 -9.10 -1.01 -1.68
C THR A 106 -8.92 0.01 -2.80
N PHE A 107 -7.69 0.11 -3.31
CA PHE A 107 -7.35 1.00 -4.42
C PHE A 107 -7.58 0.32 -5.77
N GLU A 108 -7.02 -0.88 -5.93
CA GLU A 108 -7.07 -1.60 -7.21
C GLU A 108 -7.02 -3.12 -7.01
N ILE A 109 -7.72 -3.87 -7.86
CA ILE A 109 -7.58 -5.32 -7.97
C ILE A 109 -7.37 -5.67 -9.45
N LYS A 110 -6.25 -6.31 -9.76
CA LYS A 110 -5.90 -6.77 -11.11
C LYS A 110 -5.79 -8.29 -11.13
N GLU A 111 -6.44 -8.95 -12.08
CA GLU A 111 -6.20 -10.37 -12.31
C GLU A 111 -4.79 -10.59 -12.87
N LYS A 112 -4.09 -11.59 -12.34
CA LYS A 112 -2.78 -12.01 -12.85
C LYS A 112 -3.01 -12.94 -14.04
N VAL A 113 -2.83 -12.42 -15.24
CA VAL A 113 -2.72 -13.27 -16.44
C VAL A 113 -1.36 -13.98 -16.39
N GLU A 114 -1.34 -15.30 -16.27
CA GLU A 114 -0.12 -16.09 -16.33
C GLU A 114 0.60 -15.83 -17.67
N LYS A 115 1.72 -15.10 -17.63
CA LYS A 115 2.66 -15.13 -18.76
C LYS A 115 3.33 -16.49 -18.71
N ILE A 116 2.99 -17.37 -19.67
CA ILE A 116 3.68 -18.63 -19.92
C ILE A 116 5.18 -18.34 -19.85
N ARG A 117 5.83 -18.83 -18.78
CA ARG A 117 7.29 -18.81 -18.65
C ARG A 117 7.81 -19.61 -19.83
N LYS A 118 8.24 -18.96 -20.92
CA LYS A 118 9.03 -19.61 -21.96
C LYS A 118 10.26 -20.18 -21.23
N LYS A 119 10.24 -21.50 -20.98
CA LYS A 119 11.39 -22.27 -20.53
C LYS A 119 12.54 -21.88 -21.46
N ARG A 120 13.52 -21.11 -20.96
CA ARG A 120 14.82 -20.99 -21.62
C ARG A 120 15.39 -22.41 -21.60
N ARG A 121 15.46 -23.01 -22.79
CA ARG A 121 16.29 -24.17 -23.08
C ARG A 121 17.74 -23.83 -22.79
#